data_AF-A0A8H8WSD3-F1
#
_entry.id   AF-A0A8H8WSD3-F1
#
_cell.length_a   1.000
_cell.length_b   1.000
_cell.length_c   1.000
_cell.angle_alpha   90.00
_cell.angle_beta   90.00
_cell.angle_gamma   90.00
#
_symmetry.space_group_name_H-M   'P 1'
#
loop_
_entity.id
_entity.type
_entity.pdbx_description
1 polymer ?
#
loop_
_entity_poly.entity_id
_entity_poly.type
_entity_poly.pdbx_seq_one_letter_code
_entity_poly.pdbx_strand_id
1 'polypeptide(L)'
;MLPNKIDNLRIDLEEIAPGEFVIFAHFQNRKIASLYLKGGRQYAIDCLELARRRILLTVTGEDVGDLGEKVSLELVRLSANDS
;
A
#
# COMPACT_ATOMS: atom_id res chain seq x y z
N MET A 1 -23.91 9.42 -5.52
CA MET A 1 -23.04 8.40 -4.90
C MET A 1 -21.72 8.45 -5.62
N LEU A 2 -20.67 9.00 -5.01
CA LEU A 2 -19.33 8.90 -5.57
C LEU A 2 -18.98 7.41 -5.59
N PRO A 3 -18.56 6.83 -6.74
CA PRO A 3 -18.03 5.48 -6.72
C PRO A 3 -16.93 5.46 -5.68
N ASN A 4 -17.00 4.54 -4.72
CA ASN A 4 -16.00 4.40 -3.68
C ASN A 4 -14.64 4.41 -4.36
N LYS A 5 -13.86 5.48 -4.20
CA LYS A 5 -12.50 5.58 -4.78
C LYS A 5 -11.65 4.37 -4.37
N ILE A 6 -12.03 3.71 -3.28
CA ILE A 6 -11.46 2.50 -2.70
C ILE A 6 -11.73 1.24 -3.54
N ASP A 7 -12.85 1.13 -4.26
CA ASP A 7 -13.19 -0.08 -5.06
C ASP A 7 -12.15 -0.36 -6.16
N ASN A 8 -11.45 0.68 -6.61
CA ASN A 8 -10.42 0.60 -7.64
C ASN A 8 -8.99 0.48 -7.09
N LEU A 9 -8.83 0.46 -5.76
CA LEU A 9 -7.54 0.28 -5.10
C LEU A 9 -7.36 -1.19 -4.71
N ARG A 10 -6.34 -1.84 -5.25
CA ARG A 10 -5.92 -3.19 -4.86
C ARG A 10 -4.55 -3.14 -4.21
N ILE A 11 -4.41 -3.84 -3.09
CA ILE A 11 -3.14 -3.98 -2.40
C ILE A 11 -2.88 -5.47 -2.26
N ASP A 12 -1.83 -5.92 -2.94
CA ASP A 12 -1.46 -7.31 -3.12
C ASP A 12 -0.10 -7.56 -2.46
N LEU A 13 0.10 -8.77 -1.92
CA LEU A 13 1.37 -9.22 -1.35
C LEU A 13 1.88 -10.39 -2.20
N GLU A 14 3.11 -10.27 -2.69
CA GLU A 14 3.78 -11.30 -3.46
C GLU A 14 5.06 -11.75 -2.73
N GLU A 15 5.26 -13.07 -2.63
CA GLU A 15 6.51 -13.65 -2.14
C GLU A 15 7.43 -13.87 -3.35
N ILE A 16 8.52 -13.10 -3.42
CA ILE A 16 9.45 -13.13 -4.56
C ILE A 16 10.64 -14.05 -4.32
N ALA A 17 10.98 -14.28 -3.04
CA ALA A 17 11.97 -15.25 -2.62
C ALA A 17 11.66 -15.68 -1.16
N PRO A 18 12.26 -16.78 -0.66
CA PRO A 18 12.05 -17.22 0.72
C PRO A 18 12.46 -16.14 1.71
N GLY A 19 11.48 -15.57 2.42
CA GLY A 19 11.71 -14.47 3.36
C GLY A 19 11.82 -13.09 2.73
N GLU A 20 11.47 -12.95 1.46
CA GLU A 20 11.43 -11.68 0.72
C GLU A 20 10.07 -11.50 0.06
N PHE A 21 9.42 -10.39 0.38
CA PHE A 21 8.06 -10.10 -0.04
C PHE A 21 7.98 -8.72 -0.67
N VAL A 22 7.01 -8.51 -1.54
CA VAL A 22 6.70 -7.21 -2.11
C VAL A 22 5.21 -6.95 -1.98
N ILE A 23 4.87 -5.82 -1.37
CA ILE A 23 3.51 -5.29 -1.40
C ILE A 23 3.40 -4.40 -2.63
N PHE A 24 2.39 -4.65 -3.46
CA PHE A 24 2.04 -3.82 -4.60
C PHE A 24 0.73 -3.08 -4.33
N ALA A 25 0.72 -1.77 -4.59
CA ALA A 25 -0.49 -0.97 -4.61
C ALA A 25 -0.86 -0.65 -6.06
N HIS A 26 -2.08 -1.02 -6.46
CA HIS A 26 -2.66 -0.78 -7.77
C HIS A 26 -3.87 0.15 -7.61
N PHE A 27 -3.97 1.19 -8.45
CA PHE A 27 -5.16 2.03 -8.56
C PHE A 27 -5.65 2.01 -10.00
N GLN A 28 -6.94 1.75 -10.21
CA GLN A 28 -7.53 1.58 -11.55
C GLN A 28 -6.73 0.59 -12.42
N ASN A 29 -6.29 -0.52 -11.82
CA ASN A 29 -5.49 -1.55 -12.49
C ASN A 29 -4.09 -1.10 -12.96
N ARG A 30 -3.62 0.08 -12.53
CA ARG A 30 -2.25 0.55 -12.72
C ARG A 30 -1.47 0.45 -11.43
N LYS A 31 -0.26 -0.09 -11.48
CA LYS A 31 0.66 -0.09 -10.35
C LYS A 31 1.04 1.36 -10.04
N ILE A 32 0.74 1.81 -8.84
CA ILE A 32 1.09 3.16 -8.37
C ILE A 32 2.29 3.13 -7.44
N ALA A 33 2.48 2.05 -6.69
CA ALA A 33 3.60 1.94 -5.78
C ALA A 33 3.92 0.47 -5.40
N SER A 34 5.11 0.26 -4.86
CA SER A 34 5.50 -1.03 -4.27
C SER A 34 6.41 -0.83 -3.07
N LEU A 35 6.31 -1.73 -2.10
CA LEU A 35 7.16 -1.78 -0.92
C LEU A 35 7.78 -3.16 -0.83
N TYR A 36 9.11 -3.21 -0.84
CA TYR A 36 9.86 -4.44 -0.59
C TYR A 36 10.00 -4.66 0.92
N LEU A 37 9.82 -5.91 1.34
CA LEU A 37 9.89 -6.36 2.72
C LEU A 37 10.81 -7.56 2.80
N LYS A 38 11.65 -7.59 3.83
CA LYS A 38 12.51 -8.74 4.13
C LYS A 38 12.22 -9.20 5.55
N GLY A 39 11.88 -10.47 5.71
CA GLY A 39 11.50 -11.02 7.01
C GLY A 39 10.62 -12.25 6.92
N GLY A 40 9.90 -12.56 8.00
CA GLY A 40 8.97 -13.68 8.03
C GLY A 40 7.67 -13.36 7.29
N ARG A 41 6.98 -14.41 6.81
CA ARG A 41 5.63 -14.28 6.21
C ARG A 41 4.65 -13.56 7.14
N GLN A 42 4.72 -13.83 8.44
CA GLN A 42 3.86 -13.16 9.43
C GLN A 42 4.09 -11.65 9.43
N TYR A 43 5.35 -11.21 9.48
CA TYR A 43 5.71 -9.80 9.38
C TYR A 43 5.20 -9.16 8.09
N ALA A 44 5.32 -9.86 6.95
CA ALA A 44 4.81 -9.37 5.68
C ALA A 44 3.28 -9.20 5.65
N ILE A 45 2.54 -10.11 6.30
CA ILE A 45 1.08 -10.02 6.46
C ILE A 45 0.70 -8.84 7.37
N ASP A 46 1.39 -8.66 8.49
CA ASP A 46 1.17 -7.51 9.39
C ASP A 46 1.42 -6.18 8.67
N CYS A 47 2.49 -6.09 7.88
CA CYS A 47 2.76 -4.92 7.03
C CYS A 47 1.68 -4.69 5.97
N LEU A 48 1.16 -5.75 5.34
CA LEU A 48 0.07 -5.65 4.36
C LEU A 48 -1.19 -5.06 4.98
N GLU A 49 -1.59 -5.56 6.15
CA GLU A 49 -2.77 -5.07 6.86
C GLU A 49 -2.60 -3.62 7.34
N LEU A 50 -1.40 -3.26 7.82
CA LEU A 50 -1.07 -1.89 8.17
C LEU A 50 -1.14 -0.95 6.97
N ALA A 51 -0.57 -1.35 5.83
CA ALA A 51 -0.61 -0.59 4.58
C ALA A 51 -2.06 -0.40 4.09
N ARG A 52 -2.89 -1.45 4.14
CA ARG A 52 -4.33 -1.37 3.81
C ARG A 52 -5.05 -0.35 4.69
N ARG A 53 -4.85 -0.39 6.01
CA ARG A 53 -5.49 0.55 6.94
C ARG A 53 -5.03 1.99 6.70
N ARG A 54 -3.73 2.23 6.55
CA ARG A 54 -3.20 3.59 6.31
C ARG A 54 -3.66 4.16 4.98
N ILE A 55 -3.63 3.35 3.92
CA ILE A 55 -4.08 3.81 2.61
C ILE A 55 -5.59 4.08 2.62
N LEU A 56 -6.38 3.22 3.26
CA LEU A 56 -7.82 3.46 3.44
C LEU A 56 -8.07 4.81 4.13
N LEU A 57 -7.39 5.09 5.25
CA LEU A 57 -7.52 6.34 6.00
C LEU A 57 -7.11 7.57 5.16
N THR A 58 -6.01 7.49 4.42
CA THR A 58 -5.51 8.56 3.54
C THR A 58 -6.44 8.81 2.35
N VAL A 59 -7.07 7.77 1.79
CA VAL A 59 -8.00 7.85 0.66
C VAL A 59 -9.38 8.37 1.09
N THR A 60 -9.83 8.05 2.31
CA THR A 60 -11.07 8.61 2.89
C THR A 60 -10.92 10.04 3.41
N GLY A 61 -9.68 10.52 3.56
CA GLY A 61 -9.40 11.94 3.82
C GLY A 61 -9.83 12.78 2.62
N GLU A 62 -10.76 13.70 2.87
CA GLU A 62 -11.61 14.46 1.95
C GLU A 62 -10.88 15.47 1.03
N ASP A 63 -9.76 15.07 0.42
CA ASP A 63 -8.84 16.01 -0.18
C ASP A 63 -8.55 15.63 -1.65
N VAL A 64 -8.91 16.55 -2.54
CA VAL A 64 -8.89 16.50 -4.01
C VAL A 64 -7.44 16.58 -4.55
N GLY A 65 -6.53 15.84 -3.92
CA GLY A 65 -5.15 15.64 -4.37
C GLY A 65 -4.99 14.30 -5.09
N ASP A 66 -3.98 14.22 -5.94
CA ASP A 66 -3.67 13.04 -6.75
C ASP A 66 -3.45 11.80 -5.87
N LEU A 67 -4.39 10.87 -5.91
CA LEU A 67 -4.45 9.72 -5.01
C LEU A 67 -3.17 8.88 -5.10
N GLY A 68 -2.57 8.80 -6.29
CA GLY A 68 -1.33 8.06 -6.53
C GLY A 68 -0.14 8.65 -5.80
N GLU A 69 -0.07 9.98 -5.68
CA GLU A 69 1.01 10.69 -5.00
C GLU A 69 0.92 10.47 -3.47
N LYS A 70 -0.30 10.50 -2.91
CA LYS A 70 -0.54 10.24 -1.48
C LYS A 70 -0.19 8.82 -1.07
N VAL A 71 -0.56 7.83 -1.90
CA VAL A 71 -0.23 6.42 -1.63
C VAL A 71 1.28 6.17 -1.72
N SER A 72 1.93 6.78 -2.71
CA SER A 72 3.39 6.70 -2.85
C SER A 72 4.11 7.31 -1.64
N LEU A 73 3.65 8.47 -1.18
CA LEU A 73 4.21 9.16 -0.01
C LEU A 73 4.07 8.33 1.28
N GLU A 74 2.92 7.70 1.51
CA GLU A 74 2.71 6.87 2.71
C GLU A 74 3.56 5.60 2.70
N LEU A 75 3.79 4.99 1.53
CA LEU A 75 4.68 3.83 1.42
C LEU A 75 6.15 4.21 1.65
N VAL A 76 6.60 5.38 1.19
CA VAL A 76 7.92 5.92 1.51
C VAL A 76 8.07 6.19 3.00
N ARG A 77 7.04 6.77 3.64
CA ARG A 77 7.04 7.00 5.10
C ARG A 77 7.09 5.72 5.91
N LEU A 78 6.38 4.68 5.47
CA LEU A 78 6.45 3.35 6.08
C LEU A 78 7.87 2.77 5.99
N SER A 79 8.54 2.93 4.85
CA SER A 79 9.93 2.48 4.68
C SER A 79 10.94 3.29 5.51
N ALA A 80 10.69 4.58 5.74
CA ALA A 80 11.63 5.47 6.44
C ALA A 80 11.52 5.38 7.98
N ASN A 81 10.40 4.91 8.50
CA ASN A 81 10.16 4.80 9.94
C ASN A 81 10.67 3.47 10.54
N ASP A 82 11.41 2.68 9.74
CA ASP A 82 12.05 1.41 10.09
C ASP A 82 13.59 1.55 10.19
N SER A 83 14.13 2.78 10.22
CA SER A 83 15.57 3.10 10.45
C SER A 83 15.82 3.74 11.81
#